data_AF-A0A959Y0X5-F1
#
_entry.id   AF-A0A959Y0X5-F1
#
_cell.length_a   1.000
_cell.length_b   1.000
_cell.length_c   1.000
_cell.angle_alpha   90.00
_cell.angle_beta   90.00
_cell.angle_gamma   90.00
#
_symmetry.space_group_name_H-M   'P 1'
#
loop_
_entity.id
_entity.type
_entity.pdbx_description
1 polymer ?
#
loop_
_entity_poly.entity_id
_entity_poly.type
_entity_poly.pdbx_seq_one_letter_code
_entity_poly.pdbx_strand_id
1 'polypeptide(L)'
;MTIFIKMVSRILMALALVGIMTMNLSAQDEPPPFVRESVRAVETMLFQEGDASIENFIVQFMPGIKPAERSVWQTRIKNIRDQVGALRGDISVEPSEKGFLMSLAANGVERVVAVTLDIEKKQIIHIQLEPPLQPIILTNENLMSVFEQLEKDGFAGLVYIKKKGTVLLRHTFGMGNEALQTKNNEQTVFGIGSRPIDFTIAAIYLLDQQGKLKLSDPVSKYFENVPEDKRTIRIDQLLTGQSGLPDFFHTEEDWDPDLQWIGRDEAVQRIMNQQLLFVPGTDQEHSHAAFVLLAALVDKISGMNYYDFIRKYFLDPAGMKRTGEYGETRGLSVTDFAAGGGPMIFGLPNIPPNWGKTSWLIKGSGGMYSTFGDLQQFYTYVRSGKVLDEEHGKIFKRNSMNLDGSDQGFELFSSFNTNGDESWLFLNKLNNRRKFRVLVNALKKFAEE
;
A
#
# COMPACT_ATOMS: atom_id res chain seq x y z
N MET A 1 2.66 -9.65 29.98
CA MET A 1 3.07 -8.22 29.91
C MET A 1 3.80 -7.86 28.62
N THR A 2 4.38 -8.82 27.89
CA THR A 2 5.11 -8.60 26.62
C THR A 2 4.22 -8.60 25.35
N ILE A 3 2.95 -8.96 25.45
CA ILE A 3 1.99 -9.00 24.32
C ILE A 3 1.29 -7.65 24.11
N PHE A 4 1.21 -6.81 25.15
CA PHE A 4 0.46 -5.55 25.13
C PHE A 4 1.19 -4.41 24.39
N ILE A 5 2.52 -4.50 24.25
CA ILE A 5 3.34 -3.42 23.66
C ILE A 5 3.40 -3.50 22.13
N LYS A 6 3.27 -4.71 21.53
CA LYS A 6 3.22 -4.87 20.06
C LYS A 6 1.87 -4.44 19.45
N MET A 7 0.81 -4.35 20.25
CA MET A 7 -0.55 -4.11 19.78
C MET A 7 -0.88 -2.62 19.59
N VAL A 8 -0.28 -1.74 20.41
CA VAL A 8 -0.59 -0.30 20.41
C VAL A 8 0.01 0.44 19.21
N SER A 9 1.12 -0.02 18.65
CA SER A 9 1.79 0.64 17.52
C SER A 9 1.06 0.46 16.17
N ARG A 10 0.29 -0.62 15.97
CA ARG A 10 -0.46 -0.85 14.72
C ARG A 10 -1.81 -0.13 14.68
N ILE A 11 -2.41 0.18 15.84
CA ILE A 11 -3.73 0.81 15.94
C ILE A 11 -3.68 2.32 15.63
N LEU A 12 -2.54 2.97 15.87
CA LEU A 12 -2.39 4.42 15.71
C LEU A 12 -2.27 4.88 14.25
N MET A 13 -1.80 4.01 13.33
CA MET A 13 -1.50 4.41 11.95
C MET A 13 -2.74 4.39 11.02
N ALA A 14 -3.86 3.76 11.43
CA ALA A 14 -4.97 3.44 10.53
C ALA A 14 -6.28 4.22 10.80
N LEU A 15 -6.28 5.19 11.70
CA LEU A 15 -7.48 5.98 12.00
C LEU A 15 -7.23 7.42 11.57
N ALA A 16 -7.77 7.85 10.43
CA ALA A 16 -7.94 9.26 10.06
C ALA A 16 -9.39 9.43 9.59
N LEU A 17 -10.04 10.51 10.01
CA LEU A 17 -11.48 10.58 10.27
C LEU A 17 -12.39 11.05 9.15
N VAL A 18 -13.70 10.82 9.33
CA VAL A 18 -14.80 11.35 8.49
C VAL A 18 -15.47 12.64 9.03
N GLY A 19 -15.49 13.72 8.22
CA GLY A 19 -16.64 14.63 7.90
C GLY A 19 -17.16 15.66 8.94
N ILE A 20 -17.50 16.94 8.64
CA ILE A 20 -17.80 17.68 7.38
C ILE A 20 -17.60 19.21 7.57
N MET A 21 -17.26 19.91 6.47
CA MET A 21 -17.36 21.36 6.15
C MET A 21 -16.43 22.40 6.80
N THR A 22 -15.67 23.05 5.90
CA THR A 22 -15.03 24.37 6.03
C THR A 22 -14.00 24.55 7.15
N MET A 23 -13.02 23.64 7.27
CA MET A 23 -11.73 24.00 7.84
C MET A 23 -10.62 23.28 7.08
N ASN A 24 -9.56 24.02 6.72
CA ASN A 24 -8.32 23.49 6.19
C ASN A 24 -7.72 22.52 7.22
N LEU A 25 -8.02 21.23 7.10
CA LEU A 25 -7.41 20.16 7.88
C LEU A 25 -6.34 19.51 7.00
N SER A 26 -5.14 19.40 7.54
CA SER A 26 -3.96 18.88 6.85
C SER A 26 -3.87 17.36 7.02
N ALA A 27 -3.02 16.69 6.24
CA ALA A 27 -2.85 15.23 6.24
C ALA A 27 -2.42 14.62 7.61
N GLN A 28 -2.13 15.46 8.62
CA GLN A 28 -1.66 15.06 9.94
C GLN A 28 -2.70 15.15 11.06
N ASP A 29 -3.95 15.54 10.80
CA ASP A 29 -4.89 15.64 11.91
C ASP A 29 -5.20 14.25 12.46
N GLU A 30 -4.67 13.98 13.66
CA GLU A 30 -5.00 12.78 14.42
C GLU A 30 -6.51 12.60 14.41
N PRO A 31 -7.00 11.35 14.29
CA PRO A 31 -8.42 11.07 14.33
C PRO A 31 -9.00 11.76 15.57
N PRO A 32 -10.03 12.65 15.44
CA PRO A 32 -10.63 13.34 16.55
C PRO A 32 -10.74 12.41 17.76
N PRO A 33 -10.29 12.86 18.95
CA PRO A 33 -10.06 12.01 20.10
C PRO A 33 -11.18 11.00 20.38
N PHE A 34 -12.43 11.42 20.17
CA PHE A 34 -13.62 10.60 20.30
C PHE A 34 -13.59 9.29 19.47
N VAL A 35 -13.04 9.30 18.25
CA VAL A 35 -12.96 8.09 17.43
C VAL A 35 -11.92 7.12 17.99
N ARG A 36 -10.75 7.60 18.43
CA ARG A 36 -9.75 6.75 19.09
C ARG A 36 -10.31 6.13 20.36
N GLU A 37 -11.01 6.93 21.15
CA GLU A 37 -11.71 6.47 22.36
C GLU A 37 -12.77 5.42 22.01
N SER A 38 -13.55 5.65 20.95
CA SER A 38 -14.58 4.71 20.48
C SER A 38 -13.99 3.38 20.04
N VAL A 39 -12.86 3.40 19.31
CA VAL A 39 -12.15 2.18 18.90
C VAL A 39 -11.69 1.37 20.10
N ARG A 40 -11.01 2.02 21.06
CA ARG A 40 -10.57 1.37 22.30
C ARG A 40 -11.74 0.84 23.12
N ALA A 41 -12.84 1.59 23.18
CA ALA A 41 -14.04 1.20 23.89
C ALA A 41 -14.72 -0.03 23.27
N VAL A 42 -14.82 -0.08 21.94
CA VAL A 42 -15.33 -1.25 21.21
C VAL A 42 -14.42 -2.44 21.44
N GLU A 43 -13.11 -2.28 21.31
CA GLU A 43 -12.14 -3.35 21.54
C GLU A 43 -12.24 -3.91 22.97
N THR A 44 -12.23 -3.02 23.97
CA THR A 44 -12.39 -3.38 25.38
C THR A 44 -13.71 -4.11 25.60
N MET A 45 -14.79 -3.59 25.03
CA MET A 45 -16.10 -4.22 25.08
C MET A 45 -16.09 -5.59 24.39
N LEU A 46 -15.36 -5.83 23.31
CA LEU A 46 -15.36 -7.15 22.66
C LEU A 46 -14.59 -8.21 23.46
N PHE A 47 -13.65 -7.83 24.31
CA PHE A 47 -12.76 -8.81 24.97
C PHE A 47 -12.84 -8.88 26.49
N GLN A 48 -13.44 -7.87 27.13
CA GLN A 48 -13.64 -7.88 28.58
C GLN A 48 -14.77 -8.84 28.97
N GLU A 49 -14.53 -9.65 29.99
CA GLU A 49 -15.51 -10.58 30.53
C GLU A 49 -16.64 -9.87 31.30
N GLY A 50 -17.81 -10.51 31.31
CA GLY A 50 -18.98 -10.06 32.07
C GLY A 50 -19.84 -9.02 31.34
N ASP A 51 -21.12 -8.99 31.70
CA ASP A 51 -22.14 -8.15 31.06
C ASP A 51 -22.05 -6.67 31.46
N ALA A 52 -21.46 -6.39 32.62
CA ALA A 52 -21.29 -5.03 33.12
C ALA A 52 -20.46 -4.15 32.17
N SER A 53 -19.50 -4.73 31.45
CA SER A 53 -18.72 -4.01 30.44
C SER A 53 -19.57 -3.59 29.24
N ILE A 54 -20.56 -4.40 28.84
CA ILE A 54 -21.52 -4.05 27.77
C ILE A 54 -22.44 -2.94 28.22
N GLU A 55 -22.95 -3.02 29.45
CA GLU A 55 -23.82 -1.99 30.01
C GLU A 55 -23.09 -0.64 30.12
N ASN A 56 -21.87 -0.64 30.67
CA ASN A 56 -21.03 0.55 30.77
C ASN A 56 -20.73 1.13 29.38
N PHE A 57 -20.41 0.29 28.40
CA PHE A 57 -20.17 0.70 27.03
C PHE A 57 -21.41 1.40 26.42
N ILE A 58 -22.61 0.82 26.55
CA ILE A 58 -23.84 1.42 26.03
C ILE A 58 -24.11 2.78 26.69
N VAL A 59 -23.95 2.86 28.01
CA VAL A 59 -24.20 4.11 28.76
C VAL A 59 -23.22 5.22 28.36
N GLN A 60 -21.94 4.89 28.19
CA GLN A 60 -20.89 5.87 27.94
C GLN A 60 -20.77 6.25 26.47
N PHE A 61 -20.83 5.28 25.56
CA PHE A 61 -20.53 5.47 24.14
C PHE A 61 -21.76 5.44 23.25
N MET A 62 -22.92 4.98 23.73
CA MET A 62 -24.19 4.99 22.99
C MET A 62 -25.31 5.78 23.70
N PRO A 63 -25.05 7.01 24.21
CA PRO A 63 -26.01 7.75 25.04
C PRO A 63 -27.33 8.08 24.33
N GLY A 64 -27.36 8.09 22.99
CA GLY A 64 -28.58 8.27 22.20
C GLY A 64 -29.55 7.08 22.23
N ILE A 65 -29.14 5.91 22.72
CA ILE A 65 -30.02 4.75 22.89
C ILE A 65 -30.95 4.95 24.08
N LYS A 66 -32.26 4.86 23.83
CA LYS A 66 -33.26 5.07 24.88
C LYS A 66 -33.15 3.98 25.95
N PRO A 67 -33.43 4.28 27.23
CA PRO A 67 -33.37 3.28 28.30
C PRO A 67 -34.17 1.99 28.00
N ALA A 68 -35.33 2.11 27.35
CA ALA A 68 -36.17 0.98 26.96
C ALA A 68 -35.54 0.05 25.89
N GLU A 69 -34.56 0.53 25.13
CA GLU A 69 -33.89 -0.21 24.06
C GLU A 69 -32.58 -0.84 24.52
N ARG A 70 -32.10 -0.53 25.73
CA ARG A 70 -30.78 -0.97 26.22
C ARG A 70 -30.66 -2.49 26.30
N SER A 71 -31.70 -3.21 26.71
CA SER A 71 -31.69 -4.68 26.79
C SER A 71 -31.54 -5.34 25.41
N VAL A 72 -32.13 -4.73 24.37
CA VAL A 72 -32.00 -5.18 22.98
C VAL A 72 -30.56 -5.00 22.51
N TRP A 73 -29.96 -3.82 22.79
CA TRP A 73 -28.56 -3.55 22.46
C TRP A 73 -27.59 -4.42 23.24
N GLN A 74 -27.84 -4.67 24.53
CA GLN A 74 -27.04 -5.60 25.32
C GLN A 74 -27.04 -6.98 24.67
N THR A 75 -28.21 -7.50 24.31
CA THR A 75 -28.33 -8.82 23.65
C THR A 75 -27.60 -8.84 22.31
N ARG A 76 -27.76 -7.78 21.51
CA ARG A 76 -27.08 -7.66 20.22
C ARG A 76 -25.56 -7.64 20.37
N ILE A 77 -25.05 -6.87 21.31
CA ILE A 77 -23.61 -6.75 21.56
C ILE A 77 -23.05 -8.07 22.11
N LYS A 78 -23.78 -8.77 22.98
CA LYS A 78 -23.42 -10.14 23.42
C LYS A 78 -23.27 -11.08 22.23
N ASN A 79 -24.25 -11.11 21.32
CA ASN A 79 -24.18 -11.95 20.13
C ASN A 79 -22.99 -11.62 19.22
N ILE A 80 -22.59 -10.35 19.14
CA ILE A 80 -21.38 -9.93 18.41
C ILE A 80 -20.14 -10.46 19.14
N ARG A 81 -20.06 -10.24 20.46
CA ARG A 81 -18.96 -10.69 21.33
C ARG A 81 -18.77 -12.20 21.24
N ASP A 82 -19.83 -12.98 21.29
CA ASP A 82 -19.78 -14.45 21.21
C ASP A 82 -19.19 -14.95 19.88
N GLN A 83 -19.43 -14.23 18.79
CA GLN A 83 -18.95 -14.59 17.46
C GLN A 83 -17.50 -14.16 17.19
N VAL A 84 -16.97 -13.18 17.94
CA VAL A 84 -15.62 -12.63 17.70
C VAL A 84 -14.66 -12.83 18.87
N GLY A 85 -15.13 -13.19 20.06
CA GLY A 85 -14.34 -13.18 21.30
C GLY A 85 -13.13 -14.11 21.29
N ALA A 86 -13.14 -15.14 20.44
CA ALA A 86 -12.02 -16.05 20.21
C ALA A 86 -11.03 -15.56 19.14
N LEU A 87 -11.37 -14.52 18.37
CA LEU A 87 -10.57 -13.98 17.26
C LEU A 87 -9.62 -12.88 17.75
N ARG A 88 -8.69 -13.25 18.63
CA ARG A 88 -7.72 -12.34 19.25
C ARG A 88 -6.32 -12.38 18.59
N GLY A 89 -6.21 -12.97 17.39
CA GLY A 89 -4.94 -13.14 16.70
C GLY A 89 -4.47 -11.83 16.09
N ASP A 90 -5.16 -11.41 15.04
CA ASP A 90 -4.92 -10.16 14.33
C ASP A 90 -6.16 -9.27 14.43
N ILE A 91 -5.96 -8.05 14.93
CA ILE A 91 -6.99 -7.02 15.01
C ILE A 91 -6.50 -5.83 14.18
N SER A 92 -7.32 -5.40 13.23
CA SER A 92 -7.07 -4.18 12.46
C SER A 92 -8.31 -3.32 12.41
N VAL A 93 -8.13 -2.01 12.27
CA VAL A 93 -9.21 -1.04 12.19
C VAL A 93 -9.00 -0.19 10.95
N GLU A 94 -10.03 -0.07 10.11
CA GLU A 94 -10.01 0.77 8.92
C GLU A 94 -11.18 1.78 8.97
N PRO A 95 -10.99 3.02 8.45
CA PRO A 95 -12.07 3.99 8.39
C PRO A 95 -13.16 3.53 7.43
N SER A 96 -14.40 3.94 7.68
CA SER A 96 -15.53 3.77 6.78
C SER A 96 -16.31 5.07 6.64
N GLU A 97 -17.14 5.19 5.61
CA GLU A 97 -17.93 6.38 5.31
C GLU A 97 -18.72 6.95 6.50
N LYS A 98 -19.09 6.12 7.49
CA LYS A 98 -19.89 6.54 8.65
C LYS A 98 -19.26 6.19 10.00
N GLY A 99 -17.97 5.85 10.04
CA GLY A 99 -17.29 5.42 11.27
C GLY A 99 -16.07 4.56 10.96
N PHE A 100 -16.02 3.33 11.47
CA PHE A 100 -14.90 2.42 11.24
C PHE A 100 -15.33 0.96 11.16
N LEU A 101 -14.48 0.13 10.55
CA LEU A 101 -14.58 -1.33 10.53
C LEU A 101 -13.46 -1.89 11.38
N MET A 102 -13.79 -2.79 12.30
CA MET A 102 -12.82 -3.54 13.10
C MET A 102 -12.78 -4.98 12.60
N SER A 103 -11.69 -5.35 11.92
CA SER A 103 -11.40 -6.70 11.48
C SER A 103 -10.75 -7.49 12.61
N LEU A 104 -11.30 -8.67 12.90
CA LEU A 104 -10.84 -9.61 13.91
C LEU A 104 -10.56 -10.95 13.25
N ALA A 105 -9.33 -11.44 13.32
CA ALA A 105 -8.93 -12.68 12.68
C ALA A 105 -8.15 -13.61 13.63
N ALA A 106 -8.42 -14.91 13.53
CA ALA A 106 -7.62 -15.98 14.11
C ALA A 106 -7.91 -17.29 13.38
N ASN A 107 -6.91 -18.17 13.27
CA ASN A 107 -7.07 -19.53 12.74
C ASN A 107 -7.77 -19.59 11.37
N GLY A 108 -7.47 -18.63 10.48
CA GLY A 108 -8.06 -18.55 9.14
C GLY A 108 -9.51 -18.04 9.08
N VAL A 109 -10.07 -17.62 10.22
CA VAL A 109 -11.41 -17.02 10.29
C VAL A 109 -11.28 -15.52 10.52
N GLU A 110 -11.92 -14.72 9.66
CA GLU A 110 -12.07 -13.26 9.85
C GLU A 110 -13.55 -12.93 10.14
N ARG A 111 -13.77 -12.00 11.07
CA ARG A 111 -15.05 -11.33 11.30
C ARG A 111 -14.81 -9.83 11.33
N VAL A 112 -15.80 -9.06 10.89
CA VAL A 112 -15.68 -7.61 10.84
C VAL A 112 -16.85 -6.99 11.58
N VAL A 113 -16.54 -6.12 12.53
CA VAL A 113 -17.51 -5.33 13.28
C VAL A 113 -17.54 -3.93 12.68
N ALA A 114 -18.65 -3.55 12.08
CA ALA A 114 -18.88 -2.19 11.61
C ALA A 114 -19.44 -1.34 12.76
N VAL A 115 -18.83 -0.18 12.96
CA VAL A 115 -19.20 0.79 13.99
C VAL A 115 -19.52 2.10 13.31
N THR A 116 -20.74 2.59 13.53
CA THR A 116 -21.23 3.86 13.00
C THR A 116 -21.20 4.93 14.07
N LEU A 117 -20.63 6.09 13.75
CA LEU A 117 -20.42 7.22 14.66
C LEU A 117 -21.27 8.42 14.25
N ASP A 118 -21.77 9.14 15.25
CA ASP A 118 -22.21 10.54 15.14
C ASP A 118 -21.10 11.37 15.80
N ILE A 119 -20.23 11.93 14.97
CA ILE A 119 -18.99 12.59 15.41
C ILE A 119 -19.30 13.92 16.09
N GLU A 120 -20.31 14.64 15.61
CA GLU A 120 -20.77 15.90 16.21
C GLU A 120 -21.29 15.68 17.63
N LYS A 121 -22.12 14.64 17.81
CA LYS A 121 -22.67 14.29 19.13
C LYS A 121 -21.77 13.40 19.97
N LYS A 122 -20.58 13.04 19.44
CA LYS A 122 -19.60 12.17 20.09
C LYS A 122 -20.25 10.90 20.66
N GLN A 123 -20.93 10.15 19.80
CA GLN A 123 -21.54 8.87 20.16
C GLN A 123 -21.44 7.81 19.05
N ILE A 124 -21.45 6.55 19.46
CA ILE A 124 -21.68 5.40 18.60
C ILE A 124 -23.20 5.25 18.43
N ILE A 125 -23.66 5.30 17.19
CA ILE A 125 -25.09 5.18 16.86
C ILE A 125 -25.47 3.76 16.48
N HIS A 126 -24.52 2.96 16.01
CA HIS A 126 -24.78 1.58 15.62
C HIS A 126 -23.53 0.71 15.67
N ILE A 127 -23.71 -0.56 16.00
CA ILE A 127 -22.66 -1.59 15.96
C ILE A 127 -23.25 -2.88 15.39
N GLN A 128 -22.57 -3.49 14.42
CA GLN A 128 -23.04 -4.71 13.77
C GLN A 128 -21.90 -5.59 13.28
N LEU A 129 -22.16 -6.88 13.15
CA LEU A 129 -21.30 -7.76 12.36
C LEU A 129 -21.62 -7.59 10.88
N GLU A 130 -20.57 -7.35 10.11
CA GLU A 130 -20.67 -7.42 8.66
C GLU A 130 -20.77 -8.89 8.23
N PRO A 131 -21.62 -9.20 7.24
CA PRO A 131 -21.66 -10.55 6.70
C PRO A 131 -20.28 -10.93 6.13
N PRO A 132 -19.93 -12.23 6.18
CA PRO A 132 -18.74 -12.71 5.48
C PRO A 132 -18.91 -12.43 3.99
N LEU A 133 -17.85 -11.92 3.35
CA LEU A 133 -17.87 -11.73 1.91
C LEU A 133 -17.87 -13.09 1.23
N GLN A 134 -18.71 -13.22 0.20
CA GLN A 134 -18.68 -14.39 -0.67
C GLN A 134 -17.38 -14.41 -1.47
N PRO A 135 -16.77 -15.58 -1.69
CA PRO A 135 -15.58 -15.68 -2.52
C PRO A 135 -15.92 -15.29 -3.96
N ILE A 136 -15.01 -14.55 -4.61
CA ILE A 136 -15.07 -14.34 -6.06
C ILE A 136 -14.44 -15.57 -6.71
N ILE A 137 -15.15 -16.16 -7.67
CA ILE A 137 -14.65 -17.27 -8.48
C ILE A 137 -14.46 -16.72 -9.89
N LEU A 138 -13.23 -16.76 -10.39
CA LEU A 138 -12.91 -16.35 -11.76
C LEU A 138 -12.81 -17.59 -12.64
N THR A 139 -13.44 -17.53 -13.80
CA THR A 139 -13.31 -18.51 -14.90
C THR A 139 -13.04 -17.74 -16.19
N ASN A 140 -12.58 -18.41 -17.25
CA ASN A 140 -12.35 -17.75 -18.53
C ASN A 140 -13.61 -17.06 -19.09
N GLU A 141 -14.80 -17.60 -18.77
CA GLU A 141 -16.09 -17.15 -19.29
C GLU A 141 -16.71 -16.00 -18.49
N ASN A 142 -16.32 -15.82 -17.21
CA ASN A 142 -16.99 -14.88 -16.32
C ASN A 142 -16.18 -13.62 -15.99
N LEU A 143 -14.94 -13.49 -16.49
CA LEU A 143 -14.06 -12.36 -16.16
C LEU A 143 -14.78 -11.02 -16.36
N MET A 144 -15.33 -10.77 -17.56
CA MET A 144 -16.00 -9.51 -17.86
C MET A 144 -17.17 -9.22 -16.90
N SER A 145 -18.08 -10.19 -16.71
CA SER A 145 -19.27 -9.97 -15.89
C SER A 145 -18.94 -9.76 -14.41
N VAL A 146 -17.89 -10.41 -13.89
CA VAL A 146 -17.38 -10.16 -12.53
C VAL A 146 -16.88 -8.73 -12.41
N PHE A 147 -16.06 -8.25 -13.34
CA PHE A 147 -15.52 -6.88 -13.27
C PHE A 147 -16.57 -5.80 -13.55
N GLU A 148 -17.57 -6.04 -14.41
CA GLU A 148 -18.73 -5.16 -14.56
C GLU A 148 -19.55 -5.05 -13.26
N GLN A 149 -19.69 -6.15 -12.51
CA GLN A 149 -20.37 -6.11 -11.22
C GLN A 149 -19.54 -5.34 -10.18
N LEU A 150 -18.21 -5.49 -10.20
CA LEU A 150 -17.32 -4.70 -9.36
C LEU A 150 -17.38 -3.21 -9.71
N GLU A 151 -17.48 -2.85 -10.99
CA GLU A 151 -17.66 -1.46 -11.43
C GLU A 151 -18.92 -0.84 -10.85
N LYS A 152 -20.05 -1.57 -10.85
CA LYS A 152 -21.30 -1.13 -10.19
C LYS A 152 -21.13 -0.92 -8.69
N ASP A 153 -20.21 -1.66 -8.07
CA ASP A 153 -19.86 -1.51 -6.65
C ASP A 153 -18.83 -0.39 -6.39
N GLY A 154 -18.41 0.34 -7.44
CA GLY A 154 -17.53 1.51 -7.38
C GLY A 154 -16.06 1.25 -7.71
N PHE A 155 -15.75 0.09 -8.27
CA PHE A 155 -14.44 -0.16 -8.87
C PHE A 155 -14.20 0.75 -10.08
N ALA A 156 -13.04 1.38 -10.15
CA ALA A 156 -12.58 2.06 -11.35
C ALA A 156 -11.08 1.79 -11.57
N GLY A 157 -10.70 1.53 -12.81
CA GLY A 157 -9.32 1.23 -13.16
C GLY A 157 -9.16 0.49 -14.48
N LEU A 158 -8.02 -0.19 -14.60
CA LEU A 158 -7.67 -1.06 -15.73
C LEU A 158 -7.47 -2.50 -15.24
N VAL A 159 -7.98 -3.45 -16.02
CA VAL A 159 -7.77 -4.89 -15.84
C VAL A 159 -7.14 -5.46 -17.10
N TYR A 160 -6.08 -6.24 -16.94
CA TYR A 160 -5.51 -7.07 -17.99
C TYR A 160 -5.26 -8.47 -17.46
N ILE A 161 -5.71 -9.49 -18.18
CA ILE A 161 -5.52 -10.89 -17.84
C ILE A 161 -5.15 -11.62 -19.13
N LYS A 162 -3.98 -12.27 -19.11
CA LYS A 162 -3.44 -13.10 -20.17
C LYS A 162 -3.11 -14.46 -19.60
N LYS A 163 -3.57 -15.50 -20.28
CA LYS A 163 -3.38 -16.90 -19.87
C LYS A 163 -3.08 -17.76 -21.10
N LYS A 164 -2.04 -18.59 -21.02
CA LYS A 164 -1.54 -19.51 -22.05
C LYS A 164 -1.37 -18.82 -23.41
N GLY A 165 -0.80 -17.62 -23.38
CA GLY A 165 -0.56 -16.79 -24.58
C GLY A 165 -1.77 -16.02 -25.11
N THR A 166 -2.97 -16.22 -24.55
CA THR A 166 -4.21 -15.56 -24.97
C THR A 166 -4.59 -14.45 -23.99
N VAL A 167 -4.89 -13.25 -24.49
CA VAL A 167 -5.47 -12.18 -23.68
C VAL A 167 -6.95 -12.50 -23.46
N LEU A 168 -7.32 -12.81 -22.21
CA LEU A 168 -8.69 -13.16 -21.81
C LEU A 168 -9.50 -11.92 -21.46
N LEU A 169 -8.86 -10.90 -20.87
CA LEU A 169 -9.48 -9.62 -20.56
C LEU A 169 -8.45 -8.51 -20.72
N ARG A 170 -8.86 -7.42 -21.37
CA ARG A 170 -8.13 -6.15 -21.43
C ARG A 170 -9.18 -5.06 -21.49
N HIS A 171 -9.47 -4.43 -20.36
CA HIS A 171 -10.60 -3.52 -20.26
C HIS A 171 -10.35 -2.44 -19.19
N THR A 172 -11.01 -1.30 -19.37
CA THR A 172 -10.97 -0.17 -18.44
C THR A 172 -12.38 0.13 -17.94
N PHE A 173 -12.50 0.39 -16.65
CA PHE A 173 -13.76 0.57 -15.94
C PHE A 173 -13.77 1.95 -15.25
N GLY A 174 -14.93 2.58 -15.22
CA GLY A 174 -15.19 3.81 -14.47
C GLY A 174 -14.39 5.04 -14.92
N MET A 175 -14.42 6.06 -14.05
CA MET A 175 -13.69 7.31 -14.24
C MET A 175 -12.26 7.20 -13.72
N GLY A 176 -11.31 7.68 -14.51
CA GLY A 176 -9.94 7.89 -14.04
C GLY A 176 -9.89 9.11 -13.13
N ASN A 177 -10.62 10.17 -13.47
CA ASN A 177 -10.72 11.38 -12.66
C ASN A 177 -12.16 11.91 -12.68
N GLU A 178 -12.88 11.79 -11.56
CA GLU A 178 -14.28 12.20 -11.45
C GLU A 178 -14.45 13.73 -11.53
N ALA A 179 -13.55 14.49 -10.90
CA ALA A 179 -13.61 15.96 -10.90
C ALA A 179 -13.41 16.54 -12.30
N LEU A 180 -12.55 15.90 -13.11
CA LEU A 180 -12.29 16.29 -14.49
C LEU A 180 -13.17 15.54 -15.52
N GLN A 181 -14.13 14.74 -15.06
CA GLN A 181 -15.00 13.91 -15.91
C GLN A 181 -14.23 13.06 -16.95
N THR A 182 -13.04 12.60 -16.59
CA THR A 182 -12.15 11.85 -17.50
C THR A 182 -12.25 10.36 -17.22
N LYS A 183 -12.62 9.58 -18.25
CA LYS A 183 -12.72 8.12 -18.17
C LYS A 183 -11.35 7.46 -18.13
N ASN A 184 -11.27 6.33 -17.42
CA ASN A 184 -10.12 5.45 -17.56
C ASN A 184 -10.01 4.96 -19.02
N ASN A 185 -8.78 4.90 -19.52
CA ASN A 185 -8.44 4.34 -20.81
C ASN A 185 -7.05 3.68 -20.72
N GLU A 186 -6.60 3.01 -21.78
CA GLU A 186 -5.35 2.24 -21.77
C GLU A 186 -4.09 3.10 -21.56
N GLN A 187 -4.19 4.42 -21.77
CA GLN A 187 -3.11 5.38 -21.60
C GLN A 187 -3.23 6.16 -20.27
N THR A 188 -4.24 5.88 -19.44
CA THR A 188 -4.39 6.52 -18.14
C THR A 188 -3.15 6.25 -17.28
N VAL A 189 -2.63 7.32 -16.68
CA VAL A 189 -1.44 7.29 -15.83
C VAL A 189 -1.88 7.17 -14.37
N PHE A 190 -1.26 6.25 -13.63
CA PHE A 190 -1.54 5.97 -12.23
C PHE A 190 -0.28 6.23 -11.40
N GLY A 191 -0.44 6.65 -10.14
CA GLY A 191 0.61 6.47 -9.15
C GLY A 191 0.85 4.97 -8.96
N ILE A 192 2.10 4.52 -8.96
CA ILE A 192 2.43 3.08 -9.04
C ILE A 192 2.92 2.47 -7.72
N GLY A 193 2.69 3.15 -6.59
CA GLY A 193 3.07 2.66 -5.27
C GLY A 193 4.53 2.23 -5.22
N SER A 194 4.79 1.02 -4.72
CA SER A 194 6.15 0.49 -4.54
C SER A 194 6.78 -0.13 -5.80
N ARG A 195 6.15 -0.01 -6.98
CA ARG A 195 6.77 -0.44 -8.25
C ARG A 195 8.16 0.14 -8.57
N PRO A 196 8.54 1.35 -8.12
CA PRO A 196 9.90 1.87 -8.32
C PRO A 196 11.01 0.99 -7.75
N ILE A 197 10.70 0.11 -6.80
CA ILE A 197 11.62 -0.92 -6.32
C ILE A 197 12.19 -1.74 -7.48
N ASP A 198 11.37 -2.11 -8.47
CA ASP A 198 11.83 -2.92 -9.61
C ASP A 198 12.82 -2.14 -10.50
N PHE A 199 12.67 -0.81 -10.61
CA PHE A 199 13.64 0.05 -11.30
C PHE A 199 14.96 0.12 -10.52
N THR A 200 14.89 0.24 -9.18
CA THR A 200 16.07 0.26 -8.31
C THR A 200 16.82 -1.08 -8.36
N ILE A 201 16.10 -2.20 -8.31
CA ILE A 201 16.67 -3.54 -8.50
C ILE A 201 17.40 -3.58 -9.84
N ALA A 202 16.74 -3.24 -10.94
CA ALA A 202 17.36 -3.28 -12.26
C ALA A 202 18.61 -2.39 -12.35
N ALA A 203 18.61 -1.21 -11.71
CA ALA A 203 19.75 -0.31 -11.66
C ALA A 203 20.94 -0.90 -10.90
N ILE A 204 20.71 -1.52 -9.73
CA ILE A 204 21.76 -2.16 -8.94
C ILE A 204 22.37 -3.34 -9.70
N TYR A 205 21.54 -4.21 -10.29
CA TYR A 205 22.02 -5.31 -11.12
C TYR A 205 22.77 -4.82 -12.36
N LEU A 206 22.36 -3.72 -12.99
CA LEU A 206 23.10 -3.14 -14.11
C LEU A 206 24.48 -2.60 -13.67
N LEU A 207 24.60 -2.01 -12.48
CA LEU A 207 25.87 -1.54 -11.94
C LEU A 207 26.80 -2.70 -11.55
N ASP A 208 26.24 -3.79 -11.01
CA ASP A 208 26.96 -5.05 -10.71
C ASP A 208 27.53 -5.66 -11.99
N GLN A 209 26.68 -5.80 -13.03
CA GLN A 209 27.07 -6.28 -14.35
C GLN A 209 28.17 -5.43 -15.00
N GLN A 210 28.16 -4.11 -14.77
CA GLN A 210 29.19 -3.19 -15.25
C GLN A 210 30.50 -3.25 -14.43
N GLY A 211 30.56 -4.07 -13.38
CA GLY A 211 31.69 -4.17 -12.46
C GLY A 211 31.90 -2.93 -11.60
N LYS A 212 30.89 -2.05 -11.50
CA LYS A 212 30.97 -0.80 -10.72
C LYS A 212 30.69 -1.00 -9.25
N LEU A 213 29.96 -2.06 -8.91
CA LEU A 213 29.80 -2.58 -7.56
C LEU A 213 29.83 -4.11 -7.59
N LYS A 214 29.89 -4.72 -6.41
CA LYS A 214 29.56 -6.13 -6.20
C LYS A 214 28.37 -6.22 -5.27
N LEU A 215 27.41 -7.09 -5.54
CA LEU A 215 26.28 -7.33 -4.61
C LEU A 215 26.76 -7.74 -3.19
N SER A 216 27.94 -8.37 -3.09
CA SER A 216 28.55 -8.75 -1.81
C SER A 216 29.36 -7.63 -1.13
N ASP A 217 29.46 -6.45 -1.75
CA ASP A 217 30.15 -5.34 -1.11
C ASP A 217 29.37 -4.84 0.12
N PRO A 218 30.06 -4.47 1.21
CA PRO A 218 29.43 -3.79 2.33
C PRO A 218 29.08 -2.35 1.97
N VAL A 219 27.99 -1.82 2.54
CA VAL A 219 27.58 -0.41 2.36
C VAL A 219 28.65 0.58 2.84
N SER A 220 29.47 0.20 3.82
CA SER A 220 30.59 1.02 4.32
C SER A 220 31.71 1.24 3.30
N LYS A 221 31.72 0.48 2.19
CA LYS A 221 32.62 0.75 1.07
C LYS A 221 32.22 2.03 0.33
N TYR A 222 30.95 2.39 0.37
CA TYR A 222 30.36 3.47 -0.43
C TYR A 222 29.92 4.66 0.40
N PHE A 223 29.50 4.46 1.65
CA PHE A 223 29.10 5.54 2.55
C PHE A 223 30.17 5.80 3.62
N GLU A 224 30.34 7.07 3.97
CA GLU A 224 31.21 7.50 5.05
C GLU A 224 30.45 7.49 6.38
N ASN A 225 31.16 7.42 7.50
CA ASN A 225 30.59 7.48 8.86
C ASN A 225 29.48 6.45 9.14
N VAL A 226 29.54 5.27 8.52
CA VAL A 226 28.57 4.19 8.76
C VAL A 226 28.73 3.64 10.18
N PRO A 227 27.66 3.61 11.00
CA PRO A 227 27.68 3.04 12.35
C PRO A 227 28.12 1.58 12.37
N GLU A 228 28.82 1.16 13.44
CA GLU A 228 29.49 -0.14 13.53
C GLU A 228 28.55 -1.33 13.28
N ASP A 229 27.32 -1.27 13.78
CA ASP A 229 26.26 -2.29 13.61
C ASP A 229 25.78 -2.43 12.15
N LYS A 230 26.03 -1.43 11.31
CA LYS A 230 25.59 -1.37 9.90
C LYS A 230 26.73 -1.53 8.90
N ARG A 231 27.98 -1.46 9.34
CA ARG A 231 29.16 -1.50 8.45
C ARG A 231 29.21 -2.74 7.57
N THR A 232 28.74 -3.87 8.08
CA THR A 232 28.79 -5.16 7.39
C THR A 232 27.53 -5.48 6.58
N ILE A 233 26.52 -4.59 6.57
CA ILE A 233 25.35 -4.74 5.70
C ILE A 233 25.82 -4.75 4.26
N ARG A 234 25.50 -5.81 3.52
CA ARG A 234 25.85 -5.95 2.11
C ARG A 234 24.71 -5.50 1.19
N ILE A 235 25.04 -5.21 -0.07
CA ILE A 235 24.06 -4.79 -1.08
C ILE A 235 23.02 -5.88 -1.36
N ASP A 236 23.41 -7.16 -1.43
CA ASP A 236 22.50 -8.30 -1.55
C ASP A 236 21.54 -8.42 -0.36
N GLN A 237 21.98 -8.06 0.84
CA GLN A 237 21.13 -8.05 2.03
C GLN A 237 20.08 -6.93 1.98
N LEU A 238 20.40 -5.77 1.41
CA LEU A 238 19.39 -4.72 1.15
C LEU A 238 18.32 -5.20 0.15
N LEU A 239 18.74 -5.85 -0.94
CA LEU A 239 17.83 -6.36 -1.98
C LEU A 239 16.91 -7.47 -1.49
N THR A 240 17.35 -8.26 -0.52
CA THR A 240 16.67 -9.49 -0.05
C THR A 240 15.97 -9.33 1.30
N GLY A 241 15.91 -8.12 1.86
CA GLY A 241 15.30 -7.85 3.16
C GLY A 241 16.11 -8.37 4.35
N GLN A 242 17.39 -8.68 4.18
CA GLN A 242 18.26 -9.23 5.24
C GLN A 242 19.09 -8.16 5.96
N SER A 243 18.81 -6.87 5.74
CA SER A 243 19.60 -5.77 6.29
C SER A 243 19.35 -5.48 7.76
N GLY A 244 18.17 -5.86 8.27
CA GLY A 244 17.70 -5.46 9.61
C GLY A 244 17.21 -4.01 9.69
N LEU A 245 17.20 -3.25 8.59
CA LEU A 245 16.68 -1.89 8.58
C LEU A 245 15.14 -1.91 8.76
N PRO A 246 14.57 -0.99 9.56
CA PRO A 246 13.13 -0.77 9.60
C PRO A 246 12.55 -0.41 8.22
N ASP A 247 11.23 -0.56 8.06
CA ASP A 247 10.59 -0.35 6.76
C ASP A 247 10.67 1.11 6.29
N PHE A 248 10.34 2.03 7.19
CA PHE A 248 10.35 3.48 6.94
C PHE A 248 11.22 4.21 7.96
N PHE A 249 11.57 5.45 7.63
CA PHE A 249 12.45 6.32 8.45
C PHE A 249 11.93 7.77 8.53
N HIS A 250 10.64 7.97 8.24
CA HIS A 250 9.97 9.22 8.58
C HIS A 250 9.91 9.41 10.10
N THR A 251 9.76 10.65 10.51
CA THR A 251 9.71 11.11 11.89
C THR A 251 8.38 11.81 12.14
N GLU A 252 8.03 12.03 13.40
CA GLU A 252 6.82 12.77 13.78
C GLU A 252 6.84 14.24 13.32
N GLU A 253 8.02 14.78 12.98
CA GLU A 253 8.20 16.14 12.46
C GLU A 253 7.90 16.26 10.96
N ASP A 254 7.90 15.15 10.22
CA ASP A 254 7.64 15.16 8.78
C ASP A 254 6.14 15.36 8.54
N TRP A 255 5.76 16.43 7.82
CA TRP A 255 4.34 16.76 7.63
C TRP A 255 3.55 15.69 6.85
N ASP A 256 4.25 14.90 6.04
CA ASP A 256 3.70 13.75 5.32
C ASP A 256 4.83 12.73 5.08
N PRO A 257 4.59 11.44 5.34
CA PRO A 257 5.63 10.41 5.28
C PRO A 257 6.15 10.14 3.86
N ASP A 258 5.41 10.54 2.83
CA ASP A 258 5.75 10.35 1.42
C ASP A 258 6.19 11.67 0.76
N LEU A 259 5.63 12.80 1.20
CA LEU A 259 5.73 14.10 0.51
C LEU A 259 6.62 15.13 1.21
N GLN A 260 6.95 14.95 2.50
CA GLN A 260 7.91 15.84 3.17
C GLN A 260 9.24 15.81 2.44
N TRP A 261 9.68 16.97 1.94
CA TRP A 261 10.92 17.08 1.21
C TRP A 261 12.13 16.91 2.13
N ILE A 262 12.99 15.94 1.81
CA ILE A 262 14.35 15.81 2.34
C ILE A 262 15.34 15.49 1.22
N GLY A 263 16.60 15.84 1.43
CA GLY A 263 17.70 15.52 0.51
C GLY A 263 18.27 14.12 0.71
N ARG A 264 19.05 13.65 -0.26
CA ARG A 264 19.73 12.33 -0.21
C ARG A 264 20.55 12.13 1.05
N ASP A 265 21.42 13.08 1.35
CA ASP A 265 22.40 12.92 2.43
C ASP A 265 21.70 12.89 3.80
N GLU A 266 20.63 13.68 3.96
CA GLU A 266 19.75 13.62 5.13
C GLU A 266 19.03 12.27 5.23
N ALA A 267 18.45 11.77 4.14
CA ALA A 267 17.79 10.46 4.13
C ALA A 267 18.76 9.34 4.52
N VAL A 268 19.96 9.32 3.94
CA VAL A 268 21.01 8.35 4.30
C VAL A 268 21.37 8.47 5.78
N GLN A 269 21.54 9.67 6.31
CA GLN A 269 21.82 9.87 7.74
C GLN A 269 20.69 9.35 8.62
N ARG A 270 19.43 9.68 8.32
CA ARG A 270 18.26 9.20 9.07
C ARG A 270 18.20 7.67 9.08
N ILE A 271 18.40 7.02 7.92
CA ILE A 271 18.45 5.56 7.79
C ILE A 271 19.59 4.96 8.64
N MET A 272 20.79 5.53 8.55
CA MET A 272 21.95 5.03 9.32
C MET A 272 21.78 5.18 10.84
N ASN A 273 20.98 6.15 11.28
CA ASN A 273 20.69 6.39 12.69
C ASN A 273 19.57 5.48 13.26
N GLN A 274 18.89 4.69 12.43
CA GLN A 274 17.86 3.78 12.92
C GLN A 274 18.45 2.61 13.71
N GLN A 275 17.71 2.15 14.72
CA GLN A 275 18.01 0.90 15.39
C GLN A 275 17.63 -0.28 14.46
N LEU A 276 18.54 -1.24 14.30
CA LEU A 276 18.25 -2.45 13.53
C LEU A 276 17.23 -3.33 14.26
N LEU A 277 16.32 -3.94 13.50
CA LEU A 277 15.36 -4.93 13.97
C LEU A 277 16.05 -6.25 14.36
N PHE A 278 17.11 -6.60 13.64
CA PHE A 278 17.92 -7.81 13.84
C PHE A 278 19.32 -7.62 13.24
N VAL A 279 20.22 -8.56 13.53
CA VAL A 279 21.59 -8.53 13.00
C VAL A 279 21.56 -8.82 11.49
N PRO A 280 22.28 -8.06 10.65
CA PRO A 280 22.25 -8.25 9.20
C PRO A 280 22.57 -9.71 8.79
N GLY A 281 21.68 -10.32 8.01
CA GLY A 281 21.79 -11.71 7.55
C GLY A 281 21.23 -12.78 8.48
N THR A 282 20.72 -12.44 9.66
CA THR A 282 20.15 -13.44 10.59
C THR A 282 18.64 -13.62 10.45
N ASP A 283 17.95 -12.69 9.78
CA ASP A 283 16.50 -12.73 9.55
C ASP A 283 16.13 -11.96 8.27
N GLN A 284 14.84 -11.90 7.94
CA GLN A 284 14.31 -11.19 6.77
C GLN A 284 13.09 -10.32 7.12
N GLU A 285 13.16 -9.05 6.72
CA GLU A 285 12.06 -8.08 6.79
C GLU A 285 12.15 -7.12 5.59
N HIS A 286 11.02 -6.81 4.96
CA HIS A 286 11.00 -5.85 3.87
C HIS A 286 11.35 -4.44 4.36
N SER A 287 12.04 -3.65 3.53
CA SER A 287 12.38 -2.29 3.91
C SER A 287 12.43 -1.31 2.73
N HIS A 288 11.50 -0.37 2.69
CA HIS A 288 11.56 0.78 1.76
C HIS A 288 12.80 1.63 2.03
N ALA A 289 13.23 1.77 3.29
CA ALA A 289 14.47 2.43 3.69
C ALA A 289 15.71 1.79 3.03
N ALA A 290 15.75 0.46 2.94
CA ALA A 290 16.82 -0.26 2.24
C ALA A 290 16.85 0.08 0.75
N PHE A 291 15.69 0.22 0.09
CA PHE A 291 15.61 0.63 -1.31
C PHE A 291 15.97 2.10 -1.55
N VAL A 292 15.66 3.00 -0.60
CA VAL A 292 16.17 4.38 -0.62
C VAL A 292 17.70 4.40 -0.55
N LEU A 293 18.29 3.54 0.29
CA LEU A 293 19.75 3.41 0.39
C LEU A 293 20.36 2.86 -0.91
N LEU A 294 19.72 1.89 -1.56
CA LEU A 294 20.12 1.39 -2.88
C LEU A 294 20.00 2.49 -3.96
N ALA A 295 18.97 3.33 -3.94
CA ALA A 295 18.85 4.46 -4.83
C ALA A 295 19.99 5.47 -4.62
N ALA A 296 20.38 5.74 -3.37
CA ALA A 296 21.52 6.59 -3.04
C ALA A 296 22.87 5.99 -3.52
N LEU A 297 23.01 4.66 -3.51
CA LEU A 297 24.16 3.98 -4.12
C LEU A 297 24.22 4.18 -5.63
N VAL A 298 23.10 4.04 -6.34
CA VAL A 298 23.03 4.30 -7.78
C VAL A 298 23.48 5.73 -8.08
N ASP A 299 22.96 6.70 -7.33
CA ASP A 299 23.30 8.12 -7.41
C ASP A 299 24.82 8.34 -7.26
N LYS A 300 25.40 7.78 -6.18
CA LYS A 300 26.81 7.94 -5.82
C LYS A 300 27.77 7.25 -6.79
N ILE A 301 27.46 6.03 -7.21
CA ILE A 301 28.34 5.20 -8.05
C ILE A 301 28.29 5.66 -9.51
N SER A 302 27.11 6.07 -9.99
CA SER A 302 26.94 6.53 -11.37
C SER A 302 27.40 7.98 -11.58
N GLY A 303 27.40 8.80 -10.53
CA GLY A 303 27.60 10.25 -10.64
C GLY A 303 26.44 10.99 -11.32
N MET A 304 25.30 10.31 -11.52
CA MET A 304 24.08 10.88 -12.08
C MET A 304 23.02 11.00 -10.98
N ASN A 305 22.06 11.91 -11.15
CA ASN A 305 20.83 11.84 -10.38
C ASN A 305 20.12 10.49 -10.66
N TYR A 306 19.54 9.88 -9.63
CA TYR A 306 18.92 8.56 -9.66
C TYR A 306 17.85 8.49 -10.73
N TYR A 307 16.96 9.48 -10.80
CA TYR A 307 15.89 9.49 -11.80
C TYR A 307 16.46 9.62 -13.21
N ASP A 308 17.50 10.44 -13.41
CA ASP A 308 18.18 10.53 -14.71
C ASP A 308 18.86 9.21 -15.10
N PHE A 309 19.41 8.48 -14.14
CA PHE A 309 19.95 7.13 -14.37
C PHE A 309 18.82 6.18 -14.80
N ILE A 310 17.73 6.12 -14.04
CA ILE A 310 16.57 5.27 -14.35
C ILE A 310 16.02 5.62 -15.73
N ARG A 311 15.86 6.90 -16.04
CA ARG A 311 15.35 7.37 -17.31
C ARG A 311 16.26 6.99 -18.48
N LYS A 312 17.56 7.26 -18.36
CA LYS A 312 18.54 7.01 -19.43
C LYS A 312 18.72 5.53 -19.74
N TYR A 313 18.77 4.68 -18.72
CA TYR A 313 19.12 3.27 -18.88
C TYR A 313 17.91 2.34 -18.99
N PHE A 314 16.73 2.76 -18.53
CA PHE A 314 15.54 1.92 -18.52
C PHE A 314 14.35 2.55 -19.23
N LEU A 315 13.89 3.75 -18.81
CA LEU A 315 12.63 4.29 -19.33
C LEU A 315 12.70 4.67 -20.82
N ASP A 316 13.67 5.49 -21.20
CA ASP A 316 13.79 5.99 -22.57
C ASP A 316 14.12 4.85 -23.57
N PRO A 317 15.06 3.92 -23.29
CA PRO A 317 15.33 2.77 -24.16
C PRO A 317 14.17 1.76 -24.25
N ALA A 318 13.38 1.59 -23.19
CA ALA A 318 12.20 0.73 -23.21
C ALA A 318 11.00 1.37 -23.91
N GLY A 319 11.04 2.69 -24.18
CA GLY A 319 9.94 3.42 -24.81
C GLY A 319 8.87 3.92 -23.84
N MET A 320 9.16 3.95 -22.54
CA MET A 320 8.22 4.28 -21.46
C MET A 320 7.95 5.79 -21.39
N LYS A 321 7.13 6.29 -22.32
CA LYS A 321 7.00 7.73 -22.52
C LYS A 321 6.15 8.44 -21.47
N ARG A 322 5.28 7.69 -20.78
CA ARG A 322 4.30 8.14 -19.80
C ARG A 322 4.64 7.64 -18.38
N THR A 323 5.93 7.42 -18.11
CA THR A 323 6.48 7.07 -16.79
C THR A 323 7.45 8.14 -16.31
N GLY A 324 7.31 8.56 -15.06
CA GLY A 324 8.15 9.59 -14.46
C GLY A 324 8.10 9.58 -12.93
N GLU A 325 8.98 10.36 -12.32
CA GLU A 325 8.92 10.64 -10.88
C GLU A 325 7.93 11.78 -10.58
N TYR A 326 7.42 11.86 -9.36
CA TYR A 326 6.58 12.98 -8.94
C TYR A 326 7.30 14.32 -9.13
N GLY A 327 6.55 15.29 -9.63
CA GLY A 327 7.05 16.62 -9.96
C GLY A 327 7.68 16.74 -11.35
N GLU A 328 7.91 15.62 -12.05
CA GLU A 328 8.25 15.59 -13.47
C GLU A 328 6.98 15.42 -14.31
N THR A 329 6.85 16.19 -15.39
CA THR A 329 5.63 16.18 -16.21
C THR A 329 5.71 15.22 -17.39
N ARG A 330 6.90 14.93 -17.94
CA ARG A 330 7.05 14.14 -19.19
C ARG A 330 6.21 14.68 -20.37
N GLY A 331 5.80 15.95 -20.34
CA GLY A 331 4.86 16.53 -21.31
C GLY A 331 3.40 16.08 -21.16
N LEU A 332 3.06 15.45 -20.03
CA LEU A 332 1.71 15.03 -19.67
C LEU A 332 0.93 16.18 -19.00
N SER A 333 -0.38 16.16 -19.20
CA SER A 333 -1.34 17.06 -18.59
C SER A 333 -2.05 16.39 -17.42
N VAL A 334 -2.69 17.15 -16.53
CA VAL A 334 -3.45 16.57 -15.40
C VAL A 334 -4.57 15.61 -15.87
N THR A 335 -5.12 15.81 -17.06
CA THR A 335 -6.15 14.94 -17.65
C THR A 335 -5.60 13.58 -18.12
N ASP A 336 -4.29 13.42 -18.22
CA ASP A 336 -3.66 12.13 -18.50
C ASP A 336 -3.65 11.19 -17.27
N PHE A 337 -3.81 11.76 -16.07
CA PHE A 337 -3.68 11.05 -14.81
C PHE A 337 -5.05 10.68 -14.24
N ALA A 338 -5.13 9.45 -13.73
CA ALA A 338 -6.17 9.10 -12.79
C ALA A 338 -5.98 9.87 -11.47
N ALA A 339 -7.07 10.06 -10.74
CA ALA A 339 -7.08 10.51 -9.38
C ALA A 339 -7.22 9.32 -8.44
N GLY A 340 -6.26 9.19 -7.52
CA GLY A 340 -6.31 8.17 -6.49
C GLY A 340 -7.52 8.41 -5.58
N GLY A 341 -8.37 7.40 -5.51
CA GLY A 341 -9.53 7.28 -4.64
C GLY A 341 -9.35 6.04 -3.76
N GLY A 342 -9.37 6.27 -2.45
CA GLY A 342 -9.33 5.26 -1.42
C GLY A 342 -10.34 5.58 -0.31
N PRO A 343 -10.52 4.69 0.68
CA PRO A 343 -11.43 4.94 1.79
C PRO A 343 -11.03 6.18 2.62
N MET A 344 -9.77 6.63 2.53
CA MET A 344 -9.31 7.89 3.09
C MET A 344 -9.62 9.03 2.09
N ILE A 345 -10.78 9.65 2.22
CA ILE A 345 -11.26 10.78 1.37
C ILE A 345 -10.84 12.14 1.97
N PHE A 346 -9.87 12.16 2.90
CA PHE A 346 -9.41 13.36 3.59
C PHE A 346 -7.98 13.71 3.17
N GLY A 347 -7.71 15.02 3.08
CA GLY A 347 -6.47 15.55 2.53
C GLY A 347 -6.59 15.92 1.07
N LEU A 348 -5.45 16.21 0.45
CA LEU A 348 -5.38 16.55 -0.96
C LEU A 348 -5.59 15.29 -1.80
N PRO A 349 -6.35 15.34 -2.91
CA PRO A 349 -6.51 14.19 -3.79
C PRO A 349 -5.14 13.66 -4.25
N ASN A 350 -4.98 12.34 -4.34
CA ASN A 350 -3.73 11.72 -4.79
C ASN A 350 -3.61 11.87 -6.32
N ILE A 351 -3.09 13.03 -6.76
CA ILE A 351 -2.91 13.48 -8.16
C ILE A 351 -1.66 14.36 -8.29
N PRO A 352 -1.10 14.53 -9.51
CA PRO A 352 0.14 15.27 -9.73
C PRO A 352 0.24 16.67 -9.11
N PRO A 353 -0.80 17.52 -9.14
CA PRO A 353 -0.74 18.83 -8.48
C PRO A 353 -0.38 18.79 -6.99
N ASN A 354 -0.60 17.64 -6.32
CA ASN A 354 -0.43 17.48 -4.88
C ASN A 354 0.80 16.65 -4.50
N TRP A 355 1.50 16.04 -5.46
CA TRP A 355 2.65 15.17 -5.18
C TRP A 355 3.96 15.91 -4.92
N GLY A 356 4.07 17.17 -5.31
CA GLY A 356 5.35 17.89 -5.26
C GLY A 356 6.48 17.16 -6.02
N LYS A 357 7.73 17.42 -5.67
CA LYS A 357 8.89 16.67 -6.19
C LYS A 357 9.11 15.43 -5.33
N THR A 358 9.50 14.31 -5.94
CA THR A 358 9.79 13.07 -5.20
C THR A 358 10.89 13.28 -4.16
N SER A 359 10.49 13.22 -2.88
CA SER A 359 11.37 13.26 -1.72
C SER A 359 12.27 12.04 -1.63
N TRP A 360 13.44 12.20 -1.00
CA TRP A 360 14.29 11.06 -0.64
C TRP A 360 13.72 10.21 0.51
N LEU A 361 12.59 10.58 1.13
CA LEU A 361 11.83 9.68 2.01
C LEU A 361 11.40 8.39 1.30
N ILE A 362 11.07 8.49 0.00
CA ILE A 362 10.53 7.38 -0.80
C ILE A 362 11.29 7.15 -2.12
N LYS A 363 12.36 7.90 -2.41
CA LYS A 363 13.03 7.80 -3.71
C LYS A 363 13.61 6.40 -3.94
N GLY A 364 13.21 5.79 -5.06
CA GLY A 364 13.63 4.44 -5.46
C GLY A 364 12.87 3.31 -4.77
N SER A 365 12.00 3.63 -3.81
CA SER A 365 11.02 2.70 -3.24
C SER A 365 9.59 3.05 -3.66
N GLY A 366 9.30 4.32 -3.98
CA GLY A 366 8.01 4.85 -4.42
C GLY A 366 8.17 6.18 -5.19
N GLY A 367 7.13 7.00 -5.20
CA GLY A 367 7.19 8.37 -5.72
C GLY A 367 7.30 8.49 -7.24
N MET A 368 6.69 7.55 -7.97
CA MET A 368 6.63 7.55 -9.43
C MET A 368 5.22 7.23 -9.93
N TYR A 369 5.00 7.53 -11.20
CA TYR A 369 3.78 7.22 -11.93
C TYR A 369 4.09 6.47 -13.24
N SER A 370 3.11 5.73 -13.78
CA SER A 370 3.24 5.02 -15.04
C SER A 370 1.88 4.65 -15.64
N THR A 371 1.89 4.11 -16.86
CA THR A 371 0.77 3.37 -17.44
C THR A 371 1.03 1.86 -17.36
N PHE A 372 -0.03 1.07 -17.57
CA PHE A 372 0.09 -0.38 -17.79
C PHE A 372 1.04 -0.71 -18.94
N GLY A 373 0.86 -0.06 -20.10
CA GLY A 373 1.67 -0.31 -21.30
C GLY A 373 3.15 -0.01 -21.11
N ASP A 374 3.48 1.02 -20.33
CA ASP A 374 4.88 1.34 -20.01
C ASP A 374 5.50 0.33 -19.04
N LEU A 375 4.77 -0.12 -18.01
CA LEU A 375 5.29 -1.19 -17.14
C LEU A 375 5.52 -2.48 -17.93
N GLN A 376 4.62 -2.86 -18.87
CA GLN A 376 4.87 -4.00 -19.75
C GLN A 376 6.14 -3.83 -20.59
N GLN A 377 6.40 -2.62 -21.11
CA GLN A 377 7.63 -2.31 -21.83
C GLN A 377 8.87 -2.46 -20.93
N PHE A 378 8.81 -1.98 -19.68
CA PHE A 378 9.90 -2.16 -18.71
C PHE A 378 10.24 -3.64 -18.53
N TYR A 379 9.25 -4.46 -18.13
CA TYR A 379 9.50 -5.87 -17.85
C TYR A 379 9.95 -6.63 -19.10
N THR A 380 9.40 -6.30 -20.27
CA THR A 380 9.86 -6.86 -21.54
C THR A 380 11.34 -6.52 -21.77
N TYR A 381 11.74 -5.27 -21.55
CA TYR A 381 13.11 -4.79 -21.76
C TYR A 381 14.13 -5.46 -20.83
N VAL A 382 13.85 -5.53 -19.53
CA VAL A 382 14.76 -6.15 -18.56
C VAL A 382 14.82 -7.67 -18.68
N ARG A 383 13.77 -8.32 -19.23
CA ARG A 383 13.76 -9.77 -19.50
C ARG A 383 14.42 -10.14 -20.82
N SER A 384 14.57 -9.21 -21.77
CA SER A 384 14.98 -9.53 -23.15
C SER A 384 16.48 -9.77 -23.35
N GLY A 385 17.32 -9.61 -22.33
CA GLY A 385 18.77 -9.67 -22.49
C GLY A 385 19.42 -8.40 -23.06
N LYS A 386 18.64 -7.32 -23.25
CA LYS A 386 19.13 -6.08 -23.90
C LYS A 386 19.86 -5.13 -22.95
N VAL A 387 19.44 -5.09 -21.68
CA VAL A 387 20.02 -4.22 -20.64
C VAL A 387 20.68 -5.02 -19.53
N LEU A 388 20.03 -6.07 -19.07
CA LEU A 388 20.56 -7.04 -18.13
C LEU A 388 20.87 -8.33 -18.90
N ASP A 389 22.01 -8.94 -18.62
CA ASP A 389 22.40 -10.23 -19.14
C ASP A 389 21.51 -11.34 -18.55
N GLU A 390 21.78 -12.60 -18.94
CA GLU A 390 20.97 -13.72 -18.50
C GLU A 390 21.01 -13.90 -16.97
N GLU A 391 22.14 -13.64 -16.33
CA GLU A 391 22.31 -13.85 -14.89
C GLU A 391 21.59 -12.77 -14.09
N HIS A 392 21.85 -11.50 -14.41
CA HIS A 392 21.26 -10.34 -13.75
C HIS A 392 19.76 -10.18 -14.07
N GLY A 393 19.31 -10.62 -15.25
CA GLY A 393 17.91 -10.57 -15.65
C GLY A 393 17.03 -11.68 -15.04
N LYS A 394 17.61 -12.71 -14.40
CA LYS A 394 16.85 -13.85 -13.82
C LYS A 394 15.79 -13.41 -12.82
N ILE A 395 16.06 -12.39 -12.02
CA ILE A 395 15.14 -11.91 -10.98
C ILE A 395 13.79 -11.43 -11.55
N PHE A 396 13.78 -10.95 -12.80
CA PHE A 396 12.56 -10.51 -13.48
C PHE A 396 11.85 -11.64 -14.22
N LYS A 397 12.49 -12.80 -14.43
CA LYS A 397 11.94 -13.94 -15.18
C LYS A 397 11.26 -14.98 -14.29
N ARG A 398 11.43 -14.89 -12.97
CA ARG A 398 10.78 -15.80 -12.01
C ARG A 398 9.29 -15.49 -11.86
N ASN A 399 8.54 -16.46 -11.34
CA ASN A 399 7.17 -16.23 -10.90
C ASN A 399 7.15 -15.09 -9.88
N SER A 400 6.25 -14.13 -10.08
CA SER A 400 6.10 -12.97 -9.21
C SER A 400 4.63 -12.65 -9.04
N MET A 401 4.32 -12.13 -7.86
CA MET A 401 2.99 -11.71 -7.50
C MET A 401 3.15 -10.56 -6.54
N ASN A 402 2.65 -9.41 -6.96
CA ASN A 402 2.87 -8.16 -6.27
C ASN A 402 1.54 -7.49 -5.98
N LEU A 403 1.48 -6.86 -4.82
CA LEU A 403 0.37 -6.05 -4.37
C LEU A 403 0.96 -4.75 -3.85
N ASP A 404 0.48 -3.64 -4.38
CA ASP A 404 0.91 -2.30 -4.00
C ASP A 404 -0.34 -1.47 -3.85
N GLY A 405 -0.29 -0.50 -2.95
CA GLY A 405 -1.38 0.43 -2.83
C GLY A 405 -1.06 1.48 -1.80
N SER A 406 -1.90 2.51 -1.75
CA SER A 406 -1.86 3.49 -0.67
C SER A 406 -3.25 3.68 -0.09
N ASP A 407 -3.30 4.08 1.18
CA ASP A 407 -4.53 4.43 1.88
C ASP A 407 -5.23 5.66 1.26
N GLN A 408 -4.44 6.50 0.57
CA GLN A 408 -4.89 7.69 -0.15
C GLN A 408 -5.16 7.41 -1.65
N GLY A 409 -5.19 6.13 -2.06
CA GLY A 409 -5.61 5.72 -3.39
C GLY A 409 -4.50 5.14 -4.27
N PHE A 410 -4.94 4.57 -5.38
CA PHE A 410 -4.22 3.60 -6.20
C PHE A 410 -4.01 2.25 -5.52
N GLU A 411 -4.57 1.19 -6.11
CA GLU A 411 -4.34 -0.19 -5.71
C GLU A 411 -3.88 -0.95 -6.97
N LEU A 412 -2.67 -1.49 -6.93
CA LEU A 412 -2.04 -2.20 -8.03
C LEU A 412 -1.85 -3.66 -7.66
N PHE A 413 -2.25 -4.55 -8.55
CA PHE A 413 -1.89 -5.96 -8.47
C PHE A 413 -1.21 -6.37 -9.77
N SER A 414 -0.14 -7.15 -9.66
CA SER A 414 0.45 -7.82 -10.80
C SER A 414 0.83 -9.24 -10.48
N SER A 415 0.64 -10.15 -11.44
CA SER A 415 1.21 -11.49 -11.39
C SER A 415 1.85 -11.82 -12.71
N PHE A 416 2.97 -12.51 -12.67
CA PHE A 416 3.65 -13.06 -13.84
C PHE A 416 4.14 -14.47 -13.52
N ASN A 417 3.98 -15.40 -14.44
CA ASN A 417 4.57 -16.73 -14.33
C ASN A 417 5.44 -17.08 -15.54
N THR A 418 6.25 -18.12 -15.42
CA THR A 418 7.16 -18.58 -16.47
C THR A 418 6.47 -19.12 -17.72
N ASN A 419 5.16 -19.39 -17.67
CA ASN A 419 4.37 -19.77 -18.84
C ASN A 419 3.96 -18.55 -19.68
N GLY A 420 4.30 -17.34 -19.22
CA GLY A 420 3.93 -16.08 -19.85
C GLY A 420 2.52 -15.62 -19.51
N ASP A 421 1.89 -16.18 -18.48
CA ASP A 421 0.63 -15.67 -17.96
C ASP A 421 0.87 -14.40 -17.17
N GLU A 422 -0.04 -13.45 -17.32
CA GLU A 422 0.08 -12.14 -16.71
C GLU A 422 -1.29 -11.65 -16.27
N SER A 423 -1.39 -11.15 -15.04
CA SER A 423 -2.57 -10.42 -14.59
C SER A 423 -2.11 -9.08 -14.07
N TRP A 424 -2.84 -8.03 -14.43
CA TRP A 424 -2.57 -6.66 -14.00
C TRP A 424 -3.88 -5.98 -13.63
N LEU A 425 -3.82 -5.26 -12.52
CA LEU A 425 -4.89 -4.46 -12.00
C LEU A 425 -4.31 -3.10 -11.63
N PHE A 426 -4.85 -2.04 -12.19
CA PHE A 426 -4.52 -0.66 -11.83
C PHE A 426 -5.80 0.02 -11.41
N LEU A 427 -6.07 0.08 -10.11
CA LEU A 427 -7.28 0.72 -9.60
C LEU A 427 -6.95 2.12 -9.20
N ASN A 428 -7.79 3.06 -9.57
CA ASN A 428 -7.80 4.38 -8.98
C ASN A 428 -8.99 4.58 -8.04
N LYS A 429 -9.98 3.67 -8.00
CA LYS A 429 -11.07 3.74 -7.05
C LYS A 429 -11.54 2.36 -6.63
N LEU A 430 -11.74 2.21 -5.32
CA LEU A 430 -12.34 1.03 -4.72
C LEU A 430 -13.10 1.41 -3.45
N ASN A 431 -14.41 1.15 -3.43
CA ASN A 431 -15.26 1.49 -2.28
C ASN A 431 -15.15 0.48 -1.12
N ASN A 432 -14.55 -0.69 -1.33
CA ASN A 432 -14.50 -1.76 -0.32
C ASN A 432 -13.20 -2.58 -0.40
N ARG A 433 -12.26 -2.28 0.49
CA ARG A 433 -10.96 -2.99 0.59
C ARG A 433 -11.07 -4.48 0.88
N ARG A 434 -12.07 -4.89 1.66
CA ARG A 434 -12.31 -6.32 1.89
C ARG A 434 -12.68 -7.04 0.58
N LYS A 435 -13.50 -6.44 -0.28
CA LYS A 435 -13.81 -6.99 -1.61
C LYS A 435 -12.57 -7.05 -2.49
N PHE A 436 -11.66 -6.08 -2.40
CA PHE A 436 -10.38 -6.15 -3.12
C PHE A 436 -9.47 -7.28 -2.62
N ARG A 437 -9.38 -7.51 -1.30
CA ARG A 437 -8.68 -8.70 -0.78
C ARG A 437 -9.25 -10.01 -1.33
N VAL A 438 -10.58 -10.12 -1.41
CA VAL A 438 -11.25 -11.29 -2.02
C VAL A 438 -10.95 -11.39 -3.52
N LEU A 439 -10.97 -10.28 -4.26
CA LEU A 439 -10.63 -10.22 -5.69
C LEU A 439 -9.17 -10.64 -5.93
N VAL A 440 -8.23 -10.09 -5.16
CA VAL A 440 -6.82 -10.45 -5.24
C VAL A 440 -6.67 -11.95 -5.03
N ASN A 441 -7.26 -12.53 -3.98
CA ASN A 441 -7.21 -13.97 -3.76
C ASN A 441 -7.79 -14.78 -4.93
N ALA A 442 -8.87 -14.30 -5.55
CA ALA A 442 -9.45 -14.92 -6.73
C ALA A 442 -8.50 -14.86 -7.94
N LEU A 443 -7.83 -13.72 -8.16
CA LEU A 443 -6.82 -13.55 -9.20
C LEU A 443 -5.59 -14.45 -8.96
N LYS A 444 -5.14 -14.59 -7.71
CA LYS A 444 -4.05 -15.49 -7.34
C LYS A 444 -4.38 -16.93 -7.73
N LYS A 445 -5.53 -17.42 -7.28
CA LYS A 445 -6.01 -18.76 -7.59
C LYS A 445 -6.19 -18.97 -9.10
N PHE A 446 -6.76 -17.99 -9.79
CA PHE A 446 -6.94 -18.04 -11.24
C PHE A 446 -5.62 -18.08 -12.02
N ALA A 447 -4.55 -17.50 -11.49
CA ALA A 447 -3.21 -17.53 -12.08
C ALA A 447 -2.44 -18.83 -11.81
N GLU A 448 -2.82 -19.57 -10.77
CA GLU A 448 -2.22 -20.87 -10.40
C GLU A 448 -2.86 -22.06 -11.13
N GLU A 449 -4.16 -21.98 -11.46
CA GLU A 449 -4.90 -22.96 -12.28
C GLU A 449 -4.57 -22.84 -13.78
#